data_AF-A0A5U8XKC8-F1
#
_entry.id   AF-A0A5U8XKC8-F1
#
_cell.length_a   1.000
_cell.length_b   1.000
_cell.length_c   1.000
_cell.angle_alpha   90.00
_cell.angle_beta   90.00
_cell.angle_gamma   90.00
#
_symmetry.space_group_name_H-M   'P 1'
#
loop_
_entity.id
_entity.type
_entity.pdbx_description
1 polymer ?
#
loop_
_entity_poly.entity_id
_entity_poly.type
_entity_poly.pdbx_seq_one_letter_code
_entity_poly.pdbx_strand_id
1 'polypeptide(L)'
;MSRRKKKPSYNPRSGGRKEIFGAVQNILRCEDKWKDHAERVGLMIEQEREAVAKLEDEQKKAIAEPALERMYAAFVGWLDHYNKVYADASVRADQIGTTALEMVNTKDVKWKDIELMLIEPTASLAELDAEMTNMLLTATSSILPAIAEYQLKTGDGKDNADIAAVLEAIQANAAPLPEPAFEAVDEDTTREDRAEDAFERASAQS
;
A
#
# COMPACT_ATOMS: atom_id res chain seq x y z
N MET A 1 -41.08 29.46 -34.53
CA MET A 1 -41.07 28.33 -33.58
C MET A 1 -39.65 27.79 -33.45
N SER A 2 -38.86 28.34 -32.52
CA SER A 2 -37.49 27.86 -32.27
C SER A 2 -37.57 26.49 -31.60
N ARG A 3 -37.24 25.42 -32.34
CA ARG A 3 -37.08 24.07 -31.79
C ARG A 3 -35.84 24.07 -30.89
N ARG A 4 -36.02 24.41 -29.60
CA ARG A 4 -35.00 24.16 -28.58
C ARG A 4 -34.83 22.65 -28.49
N LYS A 5 -33.76 22.10 -29.09
CA LYS A 5 -33.42 20.68 -28.95
C LYS A 5 -33.40 20.35 -27.46
N LYS A 6 -34.27 19.43 -27.01
CA LYS A 6 -34.21 18.89 -25.65
C LYS A 6 -32.78 18.41 -25.43
N LYS A 7 -32.13 18.89 -24.36
CA LYS A 7 -30.85 18.31 -23.96
C LYS A 7 -31.08 16.81 -23.77
N PRO A 8 -30.22 15.94 -24.33
CA PRO A 8 -30.33 14.52 -24.09
C PRO A 8 -30.28 14.26 -22.58
N SER A 9 -31.11 13.35 -22.09
CA SER A 9 -31.19 12.99 -20.66
C SER A 9 -29.88 12.41 -20.12
N TYR A 10 -29.03 11.91 -21.01
CA TYR A 10 -27.76 11.28 -20.68
C TYR A 10 -26.66 11.77 -21.62
N ASN A 11 -25.51 12.12 -21.05
CA ASN A 11 -24.30 12.52 -21.77
C ASN A 11 -23.17 11.55 -21.35
N PRO A 12 -22.80 10.58 -22.21
CA PRO A 12 -21.79 9.57 -21.90
C PRO A 12 -20.44 10.19 -21.50
N ARG A 13 -20.10 11.36 -22.03
CA ARG A 13 -18.86 12.07 -21.67
C ARG A 13 -18.90 12.61 -20.25
N SER A 14 -20.04 13.13 -19.83
CA SER A 14 -20.20 13.63 -18.46
C SER A 14 -20.23 12.48 -17.45
N GLY A 15 -20.83 11.35 -17.82
CA GLY A 15 -20.82 10.12 -17.02
C GLY A 15 -19.40 9.59 -16.84
N GLY A 16 -18.72 9.32 -17.96
CA GLY A 16 -17.37 8.77 -17.96
C GLY A 16 -16.34 9.64 -17.21
N ARG A 17 -16.39 10.97 -17.36
CA ARG A 17 -15.52 11.86 -16.56
C ARG A 17 -15.74 11.71 -15.06
N LYS A 18 -17.00 11.63 -14.64
CA LYS A 18 -17.35 11.51 -13.22
C LYS A 18 -16.91 10.15 -12.65
N GLU A 19 -17.07 9.11 -13.44
CA GLU A 19 -16.65 7.74 -13.09
C GLU A 19 -15.14 7.64 -12.94
N ILE A 20 -14.37 8.06 -13.95
CA ILE A 20 -12.90 8.06 -13.91
C ILE A 20 -12.38 8.91 -12.75
N PHE A 21 -12.92 10.13 -12.59
CA PHE A 21 -12.51 10.99 -11.48
C PHE A 21 -12.81 10.37 -10.11
N GLY A 22 -13.98 9.75 -9.95
CA GLY A 22 -14.34 9.07 -8.71
C GLY A 22 -13.43 7.88 -8.40
N ALA A 23 -13.07 7.11 -9.43
CA ALA A 23 -12.18 5.95 -9.29
C ALA A 23 -10.75 6.37 -8.90
N VAL A 24 -10.18 7.38 -9.55
CA VAL A 24 -8.86 7.94 -9.16
C VAL A 24 -8.90 8.48 -7.72
N GLN A 25 -9.96 9.21 -7.35
CA GLN A 25 -10.11 9.72 -5.99
C GLN A 25 -10.16 8.63 -4.92
N ASN A 26 -10.72 7.45 -5.22
CA ASN A 26 -10.76 6.35 -4.25
C ASN A 26 -9.34 5.85 -3.92
N ILE A 27 -8.48 5.72 -4.94
CA ILE A 27 -7.09 5.29 -4.76
C ILE A 27 -6.33 6.34 -3.93
N LEU A 28 -6.48 7.63 -4.22
CA LEU A 28 -5.85 8.70 -3.44
C LEU A 28 -6.33 8.70 -1.98
N ARG A 29 -7.60 8.40 -1.73
CA ARG A 29 -8.12 8.25 -0.35
C ARG A 29 -7.52 7.05 0.38
N CYS A 30 -7.12 5.99 -0.32
CA CYS A 30 -6.41 4.88 0.29
C CYS A 30 -5.00 5.29 0.74
N GLU A 31 -4.30 6.12 -0.04
CA GLU A 31 -3.04 6.74 0.37
C GLU A 31 -3.23 7.66 1.60
N ASP A 32 -4.29 8.46 1.63
CA ASP A 32 -4.57 9.31 2.80
C ASP A 32 -4.81 8.47 4.07
N LYS A 33 -5.61 7.40 3.97
CA LYS A 33 -5.84 6.47 5.10
C LYS A 33 -4.56 5.80 5.57
N TRP A 34 -3.66 5.48 4.64
CA TRP A 34 -2.34 4.95 4.95
C TRP A 34 -1.54 5.96 5.77
N LYS A 35 -1.44 7.21 5.32
CA LYS A 35 -0.73 8.29 6.03
C LYS A 35 -1.29 8.51 7.44
N ASP A 36 -2.62 8.55 7.58
CA ASP A 36 -3.29 8.66 8.88
C ASP A 36 -2.96 7.48 9.81
N HIS A 37 -2.84 6.27 9.27
CA HIS A 37 -2.44 5.10 10.06
C HIS A 37 -0.97 5.19 10.49
N ALA A 38 -0.10 5.54 9.56
CA ALA A 38 1.33 5.70 9.81
C ALA A 38 1.62 6.79 10.86
N GLU A 39 0.92 7.92 10.81
CA GLU A 39 1.05 9.01 11.78
C GLU A 39 0.66 8.55 13.19
N ARG A 40 -0.43 7.79 13.33
CA ARG A 40 -0.85 7.25 14.64
C ARG A 40 0.19 6.31 15.25
N VAL A 41 0.79 5.44 14.44
CA VAL A 41 1.87 4.55 14.91
C VAL A 41 3.10 5.35 15.29
N GLY A 42 3.50 6.34 14.49
CA GLY A 42 4.62 7.23 14.81
C GLY A 42 4.42 7.98 16.12
N LEU A 43 3.23 8.55 16.34
CA LEU A 43 2.89 9.22 17.60
C LEU A 43 2.96 8.29 18.81
N MET A 44 2.52 7.04 18.68
CA MET A 44 2.65 6.04 19.74
C MET A 44 4.12 5.77 20.08
N ILE A 45 4.97 5.61 19.06
CA ILE A 45 6.41 5.35 19.27
C ILE A 45 7.09 6.55 19.95
N GLU A 46 6.76 7.78 19.56
CA GLU A 46 7.32 8.98 20.21
C GLU A 46 6.86 9.12 21.68
N GLN A 47 5.59 8.79 21.97
CA GLN A 47 5.09 8.75 23.35
C GLN A 47 5.82 7.72 24.20
N GLU A 48 6.06 6.52 23.66
CA GLU A 48 6.85 5.47 24.32
C GLU A 48 8.30 5.92 24.53
N ARG A 49 8.91 6.60 23.55
CA ARG A 49 10.26 7.18 23.69
C ARG A 49 10.34 8.19 24.82
N GLU A 50 9.37 9.08 24.93
CA GLU A 50 9.29 10.02 26.05
C GLU A 50 9.09 9.31 27.39
N ALA A 51 8.27 8.25 27.44
CA ALA A 51 8.03 7.47 28.65
C ALA A 51 9.30 6.76 29.12
N VAL A 52 10.01 6.08 28.20
CA VAL A 52 11.28 5.39 28.48
C VAL A 52 12.36 6.37 28.94
N ALA A 53 12.42 7.57 28.34
CA ALA A 53 13.37 8.60 28.77
C ALA A 53 13.16 9.02 30.23
N LYS A 54 11.90 9.06 30.69
CA LYS A 54 11.49 9.44 32.06
C LYS A 54 11.55 8.28 33.07
N LEU A 55 11.88 7.05 32.65
CA LEU A 55 12.03 5.91 33.57
C LEU A 55 13.20 6.14 34.53
N GLU A 56 12.92 6.01 35.83
CA GLU A 56 13.92 6.07 36.91
C GLU A 56 14.59 4.70 37.16
N ASP A 57 13.90 3.60 36.83
CA ASP A 57 14.42 2.24 36.99
C ASP A 57 15.42 1.90 35.87
N GLU A 58 16.71 1.91 36.20
CA GLU A 58 17.81 1.63 35.27
C GLU A 58 17.72 0.23 34.64
N GLN A 59 17.20 -0.78 35.36
CA GLN A 59 17.08 -2.14 34.82
C GLN A 59 15.96 -2.22 33.78
N LYS A 60 14.81 -1.61 34.07
CA LYS A 60 13.71 -1.52 33.09
C LYS A 60 14.12 -0.68 31.88
N LYS A 61 14.84 0.41 32.10
CA LYS A 61 15.33 1.29 31.03
C LYS A 61 16.32 0.58 30.10
N ALA A 62 17.25 -0.20 30.65
CA ALA A 62 18.22 -0.99 29.87
C ALA A 62 17.57 -2.06 28.97
N ILE A 63 16.34 -2.51 29.29
CA ILE A 63 15.55 -3.43 28.47
C ILE A 63 14.70 -2.66 27.46
N ALA A 64 14.06 -1.57 27.90
CA ALA A 64 13.12 -0.81 27.09
C ALA A 64 13.80 -0.03 25.96
N GLU A 65 14.98 0.57 26.19
CA GLU A 65 15.68 1.35 25.16
C GLU A 65 16.02 0.53 23.91
N PRO A 66 16.70 -0.64 24.01
CA PRO A 66 16.98 -1.45 22.82
C PRO A 66 15.72 -2.03 22.15
N ALA A 67 14.67 -2.33 22.93
CA ALA A 67 13.41 -2.83 22.38
C ALA A 67 12.69 -1.75 21.58
N LEU A 68 12.67 -0.52 22.09
CA LEU A 68 12.10 0.64 21.43
C LEU A 68 12.86 0.99 20.15
N GLU A 69 14.19 0.96 20.17
CA GLU A 69 15.01 1.22 18.97
C GLU A 69 14.74 0.19 17.86
N ARG A 70 14.52 -1.09 18.21
CA ARG A 70 14.10 -2.11 17.24
C ARG A 70 12.71 -1.85 16.66
N MET A 71 11.74 -1.50 17.51
CA MET A 71 10.40 -1.13 17.06
C MET A 71 10.45 0.09 16.13
N TYR A 72 11.27 1.09 16.47
CA TYR A 72 11.47 2.28 15.64
C TYR A 72 12.13 1.93 14.29
N ALA A 73 13.17 1.09 14.28
CA ALA A 73 13.79 0.64 13.03
C ALA A 73 12.80 -0.11 12.12
N ALA A 74 11.97 -0.99 12.70
CA ALA A 74 10.91 -1.68 11.96
C ALA A 74 9.88 -0.69 11.39
N PHE A 75 9.49 0.32 12.18
CA PHE A 75 8.59 1.38 11.74
C PHE A 75 9.19 2.21 10.58
N VAL A 76 10.47 2.56 10.63
CA VAL A 76 11.12 3.30 9.53
C VAL A 76 11.16 2.47 8.24
N GLY A 77 11.50 1.18 8.32
CA GLY A 77 11.46 0.28 7.16
C GLY A 77 10.04 0.10 6.59
N TRP A 78 9.06 -0.01 7.48
CA TRP A 78 7.64 -0.07 7.14
C TRP A 78 7.17 1.20 6.41
N LEU A 79 7.56 2.39 6.90
CA LEU A 79 7.29 3.66 6.22
C LEU A 79 7.94 3.72 4.83
N ASP A 80 9.22 3.37 4.71
CA ASP A 80 9.95 3.45 3.44
C ASP A 80 9.29 2.57 2.36
N HIS A 81 8.91 1.35 2.71
CA HIS A 81 8.27 0.43 1.78
C HIS A 81 6.89 0.93 1.35
N TYR A 82 5.98 1.15 2.29
CA TYR A 82 4.59 1.43 1.96
C TYR A 82 4.37 2.84 1.40
N ASN A 83 5.18 3.83 1.79
CA ASN A 83 5.12 5.16 1.16
C ASN A 83 5.43 5.08 -0.34
N LYS A 84 6.40 4.25 -0.74
CA LYS A 84 6.71 4.03 -2.17
C LYS A 84 5.54 3.35 -2.88
N VAL A 85 4.99 2.29 -2.29
CA VAL A 85 3.85 1.54 -2.87
C VAL A 85 2.65 2.46 -3.13
N TYR A 86 2.26 3.26 -2.14
CA TYR A 86 1.13 4.19 -2.30
C TYR A 86 1.43 5.34 -3.26
N ALA A 87 2.66 5.88 -3.26
CA ALA A 87 3.05 6.91 -4.21
C ALA A 87 3.01 6.40 -5.66
N ASP A 88 3.53 5.19 -5.90
CA ASP A 88 3.51 4.56 -7.23
C ASP A 88 2.07 4.27 -7.69
N ALA A 89 1.20 3.81 -6.79
CA ALA A 89 -0.21 3.61 -7.08
C ALA A 89 -0.92 4.92 -7.46
N SER A 90 -0.63 6.01 -6.77
CA SER A 90 -1.19 7.34 -7.09
C SER A 90 -0.73 7.85 -8.46
N VAL A 91 0.55 7.64 -8.81
CA VAL A 91 1.07 7.96 -10.14
C VAL A 91 0.39 7.11 -11.23
N ARG A 92 0.22 5.79 -11.00
CA ARG A 92 -0.47 4.91 -11.95
C ARG A 92 -1.93 5.29 -12.12
N ALA A 93 -2.63 5.61 -11.03
CA ALA A 93 -4.01 6.06 -11.07
C ALA A 93 -4.18 7.35 -11.89
N ASP A 94 -3.28 8.33 -11.69
CA ASP A 94 -3.26 9.57 -12.46
C ASP A 94 -2.99 9.33 -13.95
N GLN A 95 -2.06 8.45 -14.30
CA GLN A 95 -1.78 8.07 -15.68
C GLN A 95 -2.99 7.43 -16.37
N ILE A 96 -3.62 6.44 -15.73
CA ILE A 96 -4.82 5.77 -16.26
C ILE A 96 -5.96 6.78 -16.39
N GLY A 97 -6.17 7.60 -15.35
CA GLY A 97 -7.22 8.61 -15.33
C GLY A 97 -7.05 9.67 -16.42
N THR A 98 -5.84 10.22 -16.58
CA THR A 98 -5.51 11.21 -17.62
C THR A 98 -5.74 10.63 -19.01
N THR A 99 -5.22 9.43 -19.28
CA THR A 99 -5.39 8.75 -20.57
C THR A 99 -6.87 8.52 -20.88
N ALA A 100 -7.65 8.04 -19.91
CA ALA A 100 -9.09 7.84 -20.08
C ALA A 100 -9.84 9.16 -20.33
N LEU A 101 -9.46 10.24 -19.64
CA LEU A 101 -10.06 11.56 -19.85
C LEU A 101 -9.76 12.12 -21.24
N GLU A 102 -8.56 11.90 -21.79
CA GLU A 102 -8.22 12.27 -23.17
C GLU A 102 -9.13 11.57 -24.18
N MET A 103 -9.36 10.26 -24.02
CA MET A 103 -10.29 9.49 -24.84
C MET A 103 -11.71 10.08 -24.76
N VAL A 104 -12.20 10.34 -23.54
CA VAL A 104 -13.53 10.91 -23.29
C VAL A 104 -13.68 12.34 -23.82
N ASN A 105 -12.58 13.07 -24.02
CA ASN A 105 -12.59 14.45 -24.51
C ASN A 105 -12.39 14.55 -26.03
N THR A 106 -11.95 13.48 -26.69
CA THR A 106 -11.72 13.46 -28.14
C THR A 106 -13.02 13.64 -28.90
N LYS A 107 -13.12 14.70 -29.72
CA LYS A 107 -14.37 15.12 -30.38
C LYS A 107 -14.88 14.15 -31.45
N ASP A 108 -13.98 13.35 -32.02
CA ASP A 108 -14.27 12.45 -33.14
C ASP A 108 -14.82 11.09 -32.71
N VAL A 109 -14.80 10.78 -31.41
CA VAL A 109 -15.35 9.54 -30.85
C VAL A 109 -16.87 9.63 -30.72
N LYS A 110 -17.58 8.67 -31.31
CA LYS A 110 -19.05 8.60 -31.22
C LYS A 110 -19.45 8.21 -29.81
N TRP A 111 -20.59 8.74 -29.35
CA TRP A 111 -21.11 8.55 -28.00
C TRP A 111 -21.23 7.09 -27.56
N LYS A 112 -21.64 6.20 -28.48
CA LYS A 112 -21.76 4.75 -28.22
C LYS A 112 -20.43 4.03 -28.03
N ASP A 113 -19.34 4.58 -28.58
CA ASP A 113 -18.02 3.96 -28.56
C ASP A 113 -17.26 4.36 -27.28
N ILE A 114 -17.63 5.49 -26.65
CA ILE A 114 -17.04 5.98 -25.40
C ILE A 114 -17.23 4.98 -24.26
N GLU A 115 -18.42 4.40 -24.13
CA GLU A 115 -18.70 3.43 -23.06
C GLU A 115 -17.86 2.17 -23.20
N LEU A 116 -17.65 1.69 -24.44
CA LEU A 116 -16.78 0.55 -24.72
C LEU A 116 -15.31 0.86 -24.43
N MET A 117 -14.84 2.05 -24.82
CA MET A 117 -13.46 2.49 -24.58
C MET A 117 -13.14 2.69 -23.10
N LEU A 118 -14.15 2.95 -22.26
CA LEU A 118 -13.96 3.15 -20.83
C LEU A 118 -13.88 1.86 -20.02
N ILE A 119 -14.29 0.71 -20.59
CA ILE A 119 -14.29 -0.58 -19.87
C ILE A 119 -12.92 -0.92 -19.29
N GLU A 120 -11.86 -0.80 -20.10
CA GLU A 120 -10.51 -1.16 -19.68
C GLU A 120 -9.95 -0.19 -18.64
N PRO A 121 -9.96 1.15 -18.83
CA PRO A 121 -9.50 2.07 -17.80
C PRO A 121 -10.27 1.97 -16.47
N THR A 122 -11.59 1.75 -16.51
CA THR A 122 -12.37 1.60 -15.28
C THR A 122 -12.08 0.29 -14.58
N ALA A 123 -11.88 -0.80 -15.33
CA ALA A 123 -11.44 -2.08 -14.78
C ALA A 123 -10.05 -1.96 -14.12
N SER A 124 -9.07 -1.35 -14.79
CA SER A 124 -7.72 -1.17 -14.24
C SER A 124 -7.72 -0.30 -12.97
N LEU A 125 -8.53 0.77 -12.92
CA LEU A 125 -8.68 1.58 -11.70
C LEU A 125 -9.36 0.79 -10.58
N ALA A 126 -10.35 -0.05 -10.88
CA ALA A 126 -11.01 -0.88 -9.89
C ALA A 126 -10.07 -1.97 -9.33
N GLU A 127 -9.25 -2.58 -10.17
CA GLU A 127 -8.20 -3.52 -9.75
C GLU A 127 -7.18 -2.84 -8.84
N LEU A 128 -6.70 -1.66 -9.22
CA LEU A 128 -5.74 -0.90 -8.42
C LEU A 128 -6.35 -0.45 -7.08
N ASP A 129 -7.62 -0.06 -7.03
CA ASP A 129 -8.32 0.26 -5.78
C ASP A 129 -8.42 -0.96 -4.84
N ALA A 130 -8.75 -2.14 -5.39
CA ALA A 130 -8.79 -3.39 -4.64
C ALA A 130 -7.38 -3.77 -4.13
N GLU A 131 -6.35 -3.64 -4.97
CA GLU A 131 -4.96 -3.87 -4.59
C GLU A 131 -4.54 -2.97 -3.43
N MET A 132 -4.82 -1.66 -3.51
CA MET A 132 -4.46 -0.68 -2.47
C MET A 132 -5.27 -0.84 -1.18
N THR A 133 -6.50 -1.28 -1.28
CA THR A 133 -7.32 -1.63 -0.11
C THR A 133 -6.75 -2.86 0.61
N ASN A 134 -6.36 -3.90 -0.13
CA ASN A 134 -5.70 -5.08 0.45
C ASN A 134 -4.34 -4.72 1.04
N MET A 135 -3.59 -3.87 0.34
CA MET A 135 -2.29 -3.39 0.82
C MET A 135 -2.41 -2.65 2.14
N LEU A 136 -3.49 -1.90 2.36
CA LEU A 136 -3.72 -1.20 3.63
C LEU A 136 -3.87 -2.18 4.80
N LEU A 137 -4.57 -3.30 4.57
CA LEU A 137 -4.71 -4.36 5.55
C LEU A 137 -3.36 -5.02 5.86
N THR A 138 -2.58 -5.34 4.83
CA THR A 138 -1.24 -5.93 4.96
C THR A 138 -0.26 -4.98 5.66
N ALA A 139 -0.31 -3.69 5.33
CA ALA A 139 0.49 -2.68 5.99
C ALA A 139 0.11 -2.57 7.48
N THR A 140 -1.19 -2.56 7.79
CA THR A 140 -1.66 -2.53 9.18
C THR A 140 -1.18 -3.74 9.99
N SER A 141 -1.19 -4.94 9.41
CA SER A 141 -0.80 -6.16 10.13
C SER A 141 0.71 -6.36 10.24
N SER A 142 1.50 -5.88 9.28
CA SER A 142 2.95 -6.13 9.22
C SER A 142 3.77 -5.42 10.30
N ILE A 143 3.27 -4.30 10.86
CA ILE A 143 3.96 -3.60 11.95
C ILE A 143 3.61 -4.16 13.34
N LEU A 144 2.50 -4.90 13.48
CA LEU A 144 2.04 -5.45 14.75
C LEU A 144 3.07 -6.36 15.44
N PRO A 145 3.82 -7.23 14.73
CA PRO A 145 4.84 -8.06 15.38
C PRO A 145 5.91 -7.26 16.11
N ALA A 146 6.38 -6.15 15.53
CA ALA A 146 7.39 -5.30 16.16
C ALA A 146 6.85 -4.62 17.42
N ILE A 147 5.59 -4.14 17.36
CA ILE A 147 4.90 -3.54 18.50
C ILE A 147 4.71 -4.56 19.62
N ALA A 148 4.30 -5.77 19.28
CA ALA A 148 4.07 -6.82 20.26
C ALA A 148 5.40 -7.35 20.84
N GLU A 149 6.48 -7.45 20.06
CA GLU A 149 7.81 -7.78 20.58
C GLU A 149 8.28 -6.74 21.61
N TYR A 150 8.04 -5.44 21.34
CA TYR A 150 8.31 -4.39 22.30
C TYR A 150 7.51 -4.60 23.59
N GLN A 151 6.19 -4.80 23.49
CA GLN A 151 5.32 -5.03 24.65
C GLN A 151 5.71 -6.27 25.46
N LEU A 152 6.11 -7.36 24.82
CA LEU A 152 6.56 -8.57 25.51
C LEU A 152 7.84 -8.33 26.32
N LYS A 153 8.74 -7.47 25.82
CA LYS A 153 10.00 -7.15 26.49
C LYS A 153 9.83 -6.14 27.62
N THR A 154 8.87 -5.23 27.50
CA THR A 154 8.67 -4.14 28.47
C THR A 154 7.51 -4.36 29.43
N GLY A 155 6.61 -5.31 29.15
CA GLY A 155 5.42 -5.61 29.94
C GLY A 155 5.67 -6.50 31.17
N ASP A 156 4.99 -6.20 32.28
CA ASP A 156 5.01 -6.98 33.52
C ASP A 156 4.25 -8.33 33.35
N GLY A 157 4.96 -9.34 32.84
CA GLY A 157 4.87 -10.77 33.18
C GLY A 157 3.58 -11.60 33.01
N LYS A 158 2.37 -11.03 33.02
CA LYS A 158 1.11 -11.83 33.07
C LYS A 158 0.29 -11.82 31.78
N ASP A 159 0.31 -10.72 31.03
CA ASP A 159 -0.40 -10.59 29.74
C ASP A 159 0.46 -11.05 28.53
N ASN A 160 1.75 -11.34 28.77
CA ASN A 160 2.72 -11.68 27.72
C ASN A 160 2.55 -13.09 27.13
N ALA A 161 1.96 -14.05 27.86
CA ALA A 161 1.76 -15.41 27.35
C ALA A 161 0.68 -15.45 26.25
N ASP A 162 -0.38 -14.66 26.40
CA ASP A 162 -1.48 -14.59 25.43
C ASP A 162 -1.07 -13.80 24.18
N ILE A 163 -0.29 -12.72 24.36
CA ILE A 163 0.27 -11.93 23.24
C ILE A 163 1.30 -12.75 22.44
N ALA A 164 2.14 -13.55 23.10
CA ALA A 164 3.09 -14.44 22.43
C ALA A 164 2.40 -15.52 21.59
N ALA A 165 1.30 -16.11 22.09
CA ALA A 165 0.52 -17.09 21.35
C ALA A 165 -0.18 -16.48 20.12
N VAL A 166 -0.67 -15.25 20.22
CA VAL A 166 -1.23 -14.51 19.08
C VAL A 166 -0.15 -14.15 18.06
N LEU A 167 1.06 -13.80 18.50
CA LEU A 167 2.19 -13.54 17.62
C LEU A 167 2.67 -14.76 16.85
N GLU A 168 2.79 -15.92 17.50
CA GLU A 168 3.10 -17.18 16.82
C GLU A 168 2.04 -17.51 15.76
N ALA A 169 0.76 -17.28 16.07
CA ALA A 169 -0.32 -17.50 15.11
C ALA A 169 -0.30 -16.50 13.93
N ILE A 170 0.14 -15.26 14.16
CA ILE A 170 0.31 -14.26 13.10
C ILE A 170 1.54 -14.57 12.26
N GLN A 171 2.67 -14.92 12.86
CA GLN A 171 3.90 -15.29 12.15
C GLN A 171 3.76 -16.59 11.36
N ALA A 172 3.00 -17.57 11.86
CA ALA A 172 2.68 -18.80 11.14
C ALA A 172 1.81 -18.57 9.88
N ASN A 173 1.10 -17.44 9.81
CA ASN A 173 0.23 -17.07 8.69
C ASN A 173 0.75 -15.86 7.88
N ALA A 174 1.79 -15.19 8.35
CA ALA A 174 2.42 -14.09 7.64
C ALA A 174 3.37 -14.66 6.60
N ALA A 175 3.13 -14.35 5.32
CA ALA A 175 4.16 -14.53 4.31
C ALA A 175 5.40 -13.73 4.76
N PRO A 176 6.60 -14.35 4.81
CA PRO A 176 7.79 -13.65 5.24
C PRO A 176 7.98 -12.42 4.35
N LEU A 177 8.15 -11.25 4.99
CA LEU A 177 8.65 -10.09 4.28
C LEU A 177 10.01 -10.50 3.70
N PRO A 178 10.26 -10.27 2.39
CA PRO A 178 11.56 -10.57 1.82
C PRO A 178 12.61 -9.84 2.65
N GLU A 179 13.57 -10.58 3.19
CA GLU A 179 14.73 -10.00 3.86
C GLU A 179 15.36 -8.97 2.90
N PRO A 180 15.84 -7.82 3.38
CA PRO A 180 16.63 -6.92 2.55
C PRO A 180 17.93 -7.64 2.19
N ALA A 181 17.90 -8.34 1.06
CA ALA A 181 19.07 -8.90 0.44
C ALA A 181 19.92 -7.73 -0.05
N PHE A 182 20.89 -7.31 0.76
CA PHE A 182 22.11 -6.75 0.20
C PHE A 182 22.83 -7.91 -0.50
N GLU A 183 22.37 -8.25 -1.71
CA GLU A 183 23.19 -9.05 -2.61
C GLU A 183 24.42 -8.20 -2.95
N ALA A 184 25.57 -8.63 -2.45
CA ALA A 184 26.82 -8.34 -3.12
C ALA A 184 26.65 -8.87 -4.55
N VAL A 185 26.57 -7.94 -5.50
CA VAL A 185 26.47 -8.25 -6.93
C VAL A 185 27.77 -8.95 -7.32
N ASP A 186 27.73 -10.27 -7.49
CA ASP A 186 28.76 -10.96 -8.26
C ASP A 186 28.61 -10.54 -9.73
N GLU A 187 29.69 -9.97 -10.28
CA GLU A 187 29.72 -9.17 -11.50
C GLU A 187 29.44 -9.92 -12.83
N ASP A 188 29.11 -11.22 -12.83
CA ASP A 188 29.19 -12.03 -14.06
C ASP A 188 27.88 -12.70 -14.53
N THR A 189 26.72 -12.07 -14.34
CA THR A 189 25.51 -12.48 -15.11
C THR A 189 24.84 -11.29 -15.78
N THR A 190 24.97 -11.25 -17.11
CA THR A 190 24.34 -10.24 -17.96
C THR A 190 22.82 -10.37 -17.90
N ARG A 191 22.14 -9.20 -17.92
CA ARG A 191 20.68 -9.03 -17.81
C ARG A 191 19.87 -9.85 -18.83
N GLU A 192 20.50 -10.26 -19.92
CA GLU A 192 19.91 -11.05 -21.01
C GLU A 192 19.70 -12.52 -20.62
N ASP A 193 20.61 -13.11 -19.83
CA ASP A 193 20.51 -14.52 -19.40
C ASP A 193 19.37 -14.74 -18.40
N ARG A 194 19.04 -13.73 -17.58
CA ARG A 194 17.91 -13.78 -16.64
C ARG A 194 16.55 -13.67 -17.32
N ALA A 195 16.49 -13.06 -18.52
CA ALA A 195 15.26 -12.90 -19.27
C ALA A 195 14.89 -14.17 -20.04
N GLU A 196 15.87 -14.88 -20.60
CA GLU A 196 15.67 -16.17 -21.27
C GLU A 196 15.22 -17.25 -20.29
N ASP A 197 15.84 -17.32 -19.11
CA ASP A 197 15.54 -18.35 -18.11
C ASP A 197 14.14 -18.16 -17.46
N ALA A 198 13.64 -16.92 -17.42
CA ALA A 198 12.28 -16.60 -17.01
C ALA A 198 11.25 -16.92 -18.12
N PHE A 199 11.63 -16.79 -19.38
CA PHE A 199 10.77 -17.11 -20.52
C PHE A 199 10.61 -18.63 -20.72
N GLU A 200 11.69 -19.41 -20.57
CA GLU A 200 11.64 -20.88 -20.66
C GLU A 200 10.77 -21.48 -19.54
N ARG A 201 10.88 -20.99 -18.30
CA ARG A 201 10.05 -21.44 -17.18
C ARG A 201 8.55 -21.16 -17.36
N ALA A 202 8.19 -20.05 -18.01
CA ALA A 202 6.80 -19.73 -18.31
C ALA A 202 6.22 -20.61 -19.44
N SER A 203 7.07 -21.04 -20.39
CA SER A 203 6.65 -21.88 -21.51
C SER A 203 6.48 -23.37 -21.16
N ALA A 204 7.12 -23.83 -20.09
CA ALA A 204 7.06 -25.24 -19.64
C ALA A 204 5.81 -25.58 -18.81
N GLN A 205 4.95 -24.59 -18.50
CA GLN A 205 3.72 -24.76 -17.72
C GLN A 205 2.42 -24.74 -18.56
N SER A 206 2.51 -24.78 -19.89
CA SER A 206 1.36 -24.96 -20.79
C SER A 206 1.23 -26.39 -21.31
#